data_AF-A0A818LTZ6-F1
#
_entry.id   AF-A0A818LTZ6-F1
#
_cell.length_a   1.000
_cell.length_b   1.000
_cell.length_c   1.000
_cell.angle_alpha   90.00
_cell.angle_beta   90.00
_cell.angle_gamma   90.00
#
_symmetry.space_group_name_H-M   'P 1'
#
loop_
_entity.id
_entity.type
_entity.pdbx_description
1 polymer ?
#
loop_
_entity_poly.entity_id
_entity_poly.type
_entity_poly.pdbx_seq_one_letter_code
_entity_poly.pdbx_strand_id
1 'polypeptide(L)'
;MGKSDKKKVSVGESVVPDGGWGWVIVFSSFLIHFIMDGITYSMGQVFLEPMRTKLSLDRASVSIVFSILPAITLGAVVTIEKSPRKSFFNQIIEQIDLNLLKNPAFTLFAVSNFLKNLGFNVIYNFSDDLANDLNVTKNQRIYIVMSVGLSSIFGRLIFGYIGDRKSMNRLFLFIITSIISGVATMVAPLSGSSIFLHIGYASLFGFFSGGSVTLTAIVLVDIVGISKLSDAFGVLLLFIGSAAALGTPIVGGLRDAFAHFPQPFLWPYLIVGSCTVVSGILLFAIPFLQRKKSSDDHMEIGCDAFYSAEDIPSQEQLQKF
;
A
#
# COMPACT_ATOMS: atom_id res chain seq x y z
N MET A 1 -53.20 38.42 12.83
CA MET A 1 -52.53 37.41 13.67
C MET A 1 -52.08 36.26 12.77
N GLY A 2 -50.79 36.20 12.46
CA GLY A 2 -50.23 35.30 11.45
C GLY A 2 -50.12 33.85 11.92
N LYS A 3 -50.44 32.91 11.02
CA LYS A 3 -50.11 31.49 11.16
C LYS A 3 -48.64 31.31 10.83
N SER A 4 -47.89 30.75 11.76
CA SER A 4 -46.48 30.38 11.62
C SER A 4 -46.37 29.10 10.79
N ASP A 5 -46.00 29.23 9.52
CA ASP A 5 -45.57 28.10 8.69
C ASP A 5 -44.19 27.60 9.15
N LYS A 6 -44.17 26.38 9.71
CA LYS A 6 -42.93 25.64 9.96
C LYS A 6 -42.37 25.17 8.62
N LYS A 7 -41.37 25.88 8.07
CA LYS A 7 -40.54 25.37 6.98
C LYS A 7 -39.72 24.16 7.48
N LYS A 8 -40.09 22.96 7.03
CA LYS A 8 -39.21 21.78 7.07
C LYS A 8 -37.99 22.07 6.19
N VAL A 9 -36.81 22.12 6.80
CA VAL A 9 -35.54 22.10 6.07
C VAL A 9 -35.33 20.67 5.60
N SER A 10 -35.68 20.39 4.34
CA SER A 10 -35.23 19.18 3.66
C SER A 10 -33.75 19.34 3.33
N VAL A 11 -32.90 18.59 4.01
CA VAL A 11 -31.51 18.37 3.59
C VAL A 11 -31.61 17.77 2.19
N GLY A 12 -31.19 18.51 1.18
CA GLY A 12 -31.10 17.99 -0.18
C GLY A 12 -30.11 16.85 -0.20
N GLU A 13 -30.60 15.62 -0.24
CA GLU A 13 -29.84 14.49 -0.74
C GLU A 13 -29.37 14.90 -2.14
N SER A 14 -28.06 15.13 -2.31
CA SER A 14 -27.50 15.28 -3.64
C SER A 14 -27.73 13.96 -4.34
N VAL A 15 -28.76 13.88 -5.18
CA VAL A 15 -28.96 12.75 -6.08
C VAL A 15 -27.72 12.73 -6.96
N VAL A 16 -26.76 11.87 -6.61
CA VAL A 16 -25.57 11.63 -7.41
C VAL A 16 -26.12 11.17 -8.75
N PRO A 17 -25.83 11.85 -9.87
CA PRO A 17 -26.41 11.45 -11.14
C PRO A 17 -25.98 10.01 -11.41
N ASP A 18 -26.94 9.09 -11.49
CA ASP A 18 -26.81 7.72 -12.00
C ASP A 18 -26.54 7.75 -13.52
N GLY A 19 -25.54 8.53 -13.91
CA GLY A 19 -25.05 8.62 -15.27
C GLY A 19 -23.83 7.76 -15.41
N GLY A 20 -23.74 6.98 -16.49
CA GLY A 20 -22.58 6.14 -16.83
C GLY A 20 -21.21 6.84 -16.85
N TRP A 21 -21.15 8.15 -16.63
CA TRP A 21 -19.96 8.93 -16.32
C TRP A 21 -19.12 8.36 -15.17
N GLY A 22 -19.74 7.70 -14.18
CA GLY A 22 -18.98 6.97 -13.14
C GLY A 22 -18.02 5.93 -13.75
N TRP A 23 -18.48 5.18 -14.76
CA TRP A 23 -17.65 4.23 -15.49
C TRP A 23 -16.58 4.91 -16.35
N VAL A 24 -16.89 6.07 -16.93
CA VAL A 24 -15.91 6.87 -17.67
C VAL A 24 -14.79 7.35 -16.74
N ILE A 25 -15.13 7.79 -15.52
CA ILE A 25 -14.15 8.21 -14.50
C ILE A 25 -13.29 7.01 -14.07
N VAL A 26 -13.91 5.85 -13.78
CA VAL A 26 -13.18 4.62 -13.42
C VAL A 26 -12.24 4.19 -14.54
N PHE A 27 -12.71 4.18 -15.79
CA PHE A 27 -11.90 3.82 -16.95
C PHE A 27 -10.76 4.82 -17.20
N SER A 28 -11.04 6.11 -17.06
CA SER A 28 -10.02 7.16 -17.20
C SER A 28 -8.96 7.05 -16.11
N SER A 29 -9.36 6.83 -14.86
CA SER A 29 -8.46 6.58 -13.74
C SER A 29 -7.60 5.34 -13.97
N PHE A 30 -8.21 4.25 -14.46
CA PHE A 30 -7.47 3.04 -14.84
C PHE A 30 -6.43 3.32 -15.93
N LEU A 31 -6.79 4.02 -17.00
CA LEU A 31 -5.85 4.36 -18.08
C LEU A 31 -4.70 5.26 -17.59
N ILE A 32 -5.00 6.24 -16.73
CA ILE A 32 -3.97 7.11 -16.13
C ILE A 32 -2.99 6.27 -15.32
N HIS A 33 -3.48 5.38 -14.44
CA HIS A 33 -2.60 4.51 -13.65
C HIS A 33 -1.82 3.52 -14.54
N PHE A 34 -2.45 2.96 -15.57
CA PHE A 34 -1.79 2.05 -16.51
C PHE A 34 -0.61 2.72 -17.23
N ILE A 35 -0.82 3.94 -17.71
CA ILE A 35 0.21 4.72 -18.40
C ILE A 35 1.29 5.19 -17.41
N MET A 36 0.88 5.74 -16.25
CA MET A 36 1.81 6.29 -15.26
C MET A 36 2.70 5.20 -14.64
N ASP A 37 2.12 4.09 -14.19
CA ASP A 37 2.89 2.94 -13.66
C ASP A 37 3.75 2.34 -14.78
N GLY A 38 3.22 2.22 -15.99
CA GLY A 38 3.93 1.71 -17.16
C GLY A 38 5.19 2.52 -17.49
N ILE A 39 5.08 3.85 -17.52
CA ILE A 39 6.23 4.75 -17.72
C ILE A 39 7.20 4.63 -16.55
N THR A 40 6.69 4.69 -15.32
CA THR A 40 7.52 4.72 -14.11
C THR A 40 8.43 3.50 -14.01
N TYR A 41 7.90 2.28 -14.21
CA TYR A 41 8.69 1.05 -14.12
C TYR A 41 9.52 0.76 -15.38
N SER A 42 9.13 1.27 -16.55
CA SER A 42 9.91 1.07 -17.79
C SER A 42 11.15 1.96 -17.86
N MET A 43 11.09 3.18 -17.31
CA MET A 43 12.19 4.14 -17.37
C MET A 43 13.45 3.60 -16.67
N GLY A 44 13.30 3.00 -15.49
CA GLY A 44 14.42 2.39 -14.76
C GLY A 44 15.12 1.31 -15.58
N GLN A 45 14.38 0.42 -16.22
CA GLN A 45 15.01 -0.67 -17.00
C GLN A 45 15.69 -0.21 -18.29
N VAL A 46 15.09 0.77 -18.99
CA VAL A 46 15.62 1.21 -20.29
C VAL A 46 16.82 2.15 -20.14
N PHE A 47 16.79 3.03 -19.14
CA PHE A 47 17.74 4.15 -19.07
C PHE A 47 18.81 4.00 -17.98
N LEU A 48 18.69 3.04 -17.06
CA LEU A 48 19.66 2.88 -15.96
C LEU A 48 21.06 2.53 -16.45
N GLU A 49 21.23 1.51 -17.30
CA GLU A 49 22.56 1.12 -17.80
C GLU A 49 23.22 2.19 -18.69
N PRO A 50 22.51 2.81 -19.66
CA PRO A 50 23.07 3.92 -20.44
C PRO A 50 23.52 5.12 -19.58
N MET A 51 22.79 5.44 -18.51
CA MET A 51 23.19 6.53 -17.61
C MET A 51 24.36 6.14 -16.71
N ARG A 52 24.37 4.92 -16.17
CA ARG A 52 25.48 4.38 -15.37
C ARG A 52 26.79 4.44 -16.15
N THR A 53 26.77 3.97 -17.39
CA THR A 53 27.96 3.93 -18.27
C THR A 53 28.42 5.32 -18.72
N LYS A 54 27.51 6.24 -19.03
CA LYS A 54 27.87 7.61 -19.45
C LYS A 54 28.37 8.48 -18.30
N LEU A 55 27.80 8.33 -17.11
CA LEU A 55 28.12 9.17 -15.94
C LEU A 55 29.20 8.56 -15.04
N SER A 56 29.63 7.31 -15.31
CA SER A 56 30.58 6.57 -14.46
C SER A 56 30.17 6.50 -12.99
N LEU A 57 28.87 6.54 -12.72
CA LEU A 57 28.30 6.47 -11.37
C LEU A 57 27.96 5.01 -11.03
N ASP A 58 27.90 4.72 -9.73
CA ASP A 58 27.41 3.44 -9.24
C ASP A 58 25.90 3.28 -9.46
N ARG A 59 25.43 2.04 -9.41
CA ARG A 59 24.02 1.71 -9.70
C ARG A 59 23.08 2.28 -8.64
N ALA A 60 23.48 2.29 -7.36
CA ALA A 60 22.65 2.85 -6.30
C ALA A 60 22.40 4.35 -6.54
N SER A 61 23.45 5.12 -6.85
CA SER A 61 23.35 6.55 -7.17
C SER A 61 22.40 6.84 -8.34
N VAL A 62 22.48 6.08 -9.43
CA VAL A 62 21.58 6.25 -10.58
C VAL A 62 20.14 5.81 -10.25
N SER A 63 19.99 4.75 -9.45
CA SER A 63 18.68 4.21 -9.07
C SER A 63 17.84 5.19 -8.23
N ILE A 64 18.50 6.06 -7.45
CA ILE A 64 17.82 7.11 -6.66
C ILE A 64 16.97 8.01 -7.55
N VAL A 65 17.48 8.39 -8.73
CA VAL A 65 16.76 9.27 -9.68
C VAL A 65 15.45 8.62 -10.13
N PHE A 66 15.47 7.31 -10.39
CA PHE A 66 14.29 6.57 -10.82
C PHE A 66 13.34 6.24 -9.66
N SER A 67 13.83 6.16 -8.42
CA SER A 67 12.98 5.93 -7.24
C SER A 67 12.25 7.19 -6.76
N ILE A 68 12.80 8.38 -7.03
CA ILE A 68 12.15 9.65 -6.71
C ILE A 68 10.86 9.84 -7.51
N LEU A 69 10.82 9.40 -8.77
CA LEU A 69 9.63 9.55 -9.63
C LEU A 69 8.37 8.87 -9.03
N PRO A 70 8.37 7.55 -8.69
CA PRO A 70 7.24 6.92 -8.00
C PRO A 70 6.96 7.52 -6.62
N ALA A 71 7.99 7.97 -5.88
CA ALA A 71 7.79 8.60 -4.58
C ALA A 71 7.03 9.94 -4.72
N ILE A 72 7.35 10.73 -5.75
CA ILE A 72 6.66 11.99 -6.04
C ILE A 72 5.23 11.72 -6.54
N THR A 73 5.02 10.76 -7.45
CA THR A 73 3.66 10.48 -7.95
C THR A 73 2.75 9.98 -6.84
N LEU A 74 3.23 9.10 -5.97
CA LEU A 74 2.47 8.62 -4.81
C LEU A 74 2.27 9.71 -3.75
N GLY A 75 3.26 10.59 -3.54
CA GLY A 75 3.16 11.71 -2.62
C GLY A 75 2.25 12.84 -3.12
N ALA A 76 2.21 13.11 -4.42
CA ALA A 76 1.42 14.18 -5.04
C ALA A 76 -0.09 13.87 -5.07
N VAL A 77 -0.48 12.59 -5.04
CA VAL A 77 -1.89 12.17 -4.88
C VAL A 77 -2.51 12.76 -3.60
N VAL A 78 -1.71 12.96 -2.55
CA VAL A 78 -2.15 13.58 -1.29
C VAL A 78 -2.64 15.02 -1.51
N THR A 79 -2.08 15.75 -2.48
CA THR A 79 -2.25 17.21 -2.62
C THR A 79 -3.50 17.63 -3.39
N ILE A 80 -4.19 16.72 -4.09
CA ILE A 80 -5.21 17.13 -5.10
C ILE A 80 -6.53 17.61 -4.47
N GLU A 81 -6.81 17.32 -3.19
CA GLU A 81 -8.19 17.49 -2.71
C GLU A 81 -8.58 18.89 -2.18
N LYS A 82 -7.68 19.80 -1.75
CA LYS A 82 -8.13 21.11 -1.21
C LYS A 82 -7.20 22.32 -1.46
N SER A 83 -7.72 23.28 -2.24
CA SER A 83 -7.41 24.72 -2.31
C SER A 83 -6.06 25.16 -2.93
N PRO A 84 -6.07 26.00 -3.99
CA PRO A 84 -4.87 26.39 -4.75
C PRO A 84 -4.07 27.57 -4.15
N ARG A 85 -4.29 27.96 -2.87
CA ARG A 85 -3.77 29.23 -2.32
C ARG A 85 -2.70 29.14 -1.23
N LYS A 86 -2.26 27.95 -0.80
CA LYS A 86 -1.23 27.81 0.27
C LYS A 86 0.10 27.26 -0.26
N SER A 87 1.21 27.58 0.41
CA SER A 87 2.53 27.00 0.13
C SER A 87 2.48 25.45 0.17
N PHE A 88 3.15 24.79 -0.77
CA PHE A 88 3.18 23.32 -0.95
C PHE A 88 3.38 22.55 0.36
N PHE A 89 4.35 22.97 1.18
CA PHE A 89 4.65 22.33 2.47
C PHE A 89 3.54 22.48 3.50
N ASN A 90 2.85 23.63 3.53
CA ASN A 90 1.77 23.85 4.48
C ASN A 90 0.53 23.03 4.13
N GLN A 91 0.28 22.77 2.85
CA GLN A 91 -0.81 21.88 2.42
C GLN A 91 -0.56 20.44 2.86
N ILE A 92 0.67 19.95 2.70
CA ILE A 92 1.06 18.60 3.12
C ILE A 92 0.89 18.43 4.64
N ILE A 93 1.37 19.40 5.44
CA ILE A 93 1.30 19.31 6.91
C ILE A 93 -0.17 19.35 7.41
N GLU A 94 -1.05 20.11 6.75
CA GLU A 94 -2.48 20.21 7.13
C GLU A 94 -3.28 18.95 6.77
N GLN A 95 -2.83 18.14 5.81
CA GLN A 95 -3.51 16.93 5.35
C GLN A 95 -3.07 15.65 6.08
N ILE A 96 -2.03 15.73 6.93
CA ILE A 96 -1.47 14.57 7.64
C ILE A 96 -1.94 14.61 9.10
N ASP A 97 -3.05 13.92 9.41
CA ASP A 97 -3.44 13.71 10.81
C ASP A 97 -2.60 12.60 11.45
N LEU A 98 -1.42 12.98 11.97
CA LEU A 98 -0.53 12.05 12.69
C LEU A 98 -1.16 11.47 13.96
N ASN A 99 -2.30 12.00 14.45
CA ASN A 99 -3.00 11.36 15.56
C ASN A 99 -3.51 9.96 15.20
N LEU A 100 -3.65 9.64 13.91
CA LEU A 100 -3.98 8.30 13.45
C LEU A 100 -2.94 7.26 13.88
N LEU A 101 -1.66 7.65 14.00
CA LEU A 101 -0.58 6.77 14.47
C LEU A 101 -0.68 6.40 15.97
N LYS A 102 -1.58 7.04 16.72
CA LYS A 102 -1.89 6.61 18.09
C LYS A 102 -2.72 5.32 18.09
N ASN A 103 -3.42 5.00 17.01
CA ASN A 103 -4.13 3.73 16.88
C ASN A 103 -3.13 2.60 16.56
N PRO A 104 -2.92 1.64 17.49
CA PRO A 104 -1.90 0.59 17.30
C PRO A 104 -2.18 -0.30 16.09
N ALA A 105 -3.45 -0.52 15.73
CA ALA A 105 -3.80 -1.29 14.54
C ALA A 105 -3.40 -0.57 13.24
N PHE A 106 -3.61 0.76 13.17
CA PHE A 106 -3.19 1.56 12.03
C PHE A 106 -1.67 1.65 11.93
N THR A 107 -0.98 1.89 13.05
CA THR A 107 0.49 1.96 13.07
C THR A 107 1.13 0.65 12.65
N LEU A 108 0.62 -0.47 13.15
CA LEU A 108 1.09 -1.79 12.72
C LEU A 108 0.85 -2.01 11.21
N PHE A 109 -0.30 -1.58 10.69
CA PHE A 109 -0.59 -1.65 9.26
C PHE A 109 0.32 -0.75 8.41
N ALA A 110 0.63 0.47 8.88
CA ALA A 110 1.54 1.40 8.23
C ALA A 110 2.98 0.87 8.20
N VAL A 111 3.49 0.37 9.33
CA VAL A 111 4.83 -0.24 9.44
C VAL A 111 4.94 -1.49 8.57
N SER A 112 3.90 -2.33 8.55
CA SER A 112 3.85 -3.48 7.63
C SER A 112 3.93 -3.04 6.18
N ASN A 113 3.15 -2.03 5.77
CA ASN A 113 3.20 -1.53 4.40
C ASN A 113 4.54 -0.89 4.06
N PHE A 114 5.20 -0.23 5.00
CA PHE A 114 6.57 0.26 4.83
C PHE A 114 7.55 -0.88 4.53
N LEU A 115 7.59 -1.92 5.38
CA LEU A 115 8.47 -3.08 5.20
C LEU A 115 8.21 -3.81 3.87
N LYS A 116 6.93 -3.99 3.52
CA LYS A 116 6.50 -4.56 2.23
C LYS A 116 7.04 -3.75 1.05
N ASN A 117 6.93 -2.42 1.10
CA ASN A 117 7.29 -1.55 -0.03
C ASN A 117 8.79 -1.31 -0.20
N LEU A 118 9.61 -1.54 0.84
CA LEU A 118 11.07 -1.59 0.69
C LEU A 118 11.47 -2.66 -0.33
N GLY A 119 10.73 -3.78 -0.36
CA GLY A 119 10.98 -4.92 -1.21
C GLY A 119 10.26 -4.93 -2.55
N PHE A 120 9.10 -4.29 -2.62
CA PHE A 120 8.19 -4.34 -3.75
C PHE A 120 8.83 -3.90 -5.08
N ASN A 121 9.68 -2.87 -5.03
CA ASN A 121 10.28 -2.27 -6.23
C ASN A 121 11.40 -3.12 -6.84
N VAL A 122 11.91 -4.12 -6.12
CA VAL A 122 13.08 -4.91 -6.56
C VAL A 122 12.80 -5.68 -7.82
N ILE A 123 11.64 -6.34 -7.89
CA ILE A 123 11.26 -7.13 -9.07
C ILE A 123 11.04 -6.22 -10.28
N TYR A 124 10.50 -5.01 -10.11
CA TYR A 124 10.33 -4.10 -11.23
C TYR A 124 11.66 -3.52 -11.71
N ASN A 125 12.54 -3.13 -10.79
CA ASN A 125 13.74 -2.36 -11.12
C ASN A 125 14.95 -3.24 -11.49
N PHE A 126 15.11 -4.42 -10.87
CA PHE A 126 16.31 -5.24 -10.98
C PHE A 126 16.08 -6.60 -11.67
N SER A 127 14.87 -6.92 -12.14
CA SER A 127 14.64 -8.21 -12.83
C SER A 127 15.39 -8.35 -14.15
N ASP A 128 15.62 -7.25 -14.90
CA ASP A 128 16.48 -7.33 -16.10
C ASP A 128 17.91 -7.72 -15.71
N ASP A 129 18.38 -7.18 -14.59
CA ASP A 129 19.74 -7.40 -14.11
C ASP A 129 19.94 -8.80 -13.56
N LEU A 130 18.97 -9.31 -12.80
CA LEU A 130 18.96 -10.70 -12.35
C LEU A 130 18.97 -11.64 -13.55
N ALA A 131 18.10 -11.39 -14.54
CA ALA A 131 18.05 -12.21 -15.74
C ALA A 131 19.35 -12.11 -16.57
N ASN A 132 20.01 -10.96 -16.56
CA ASN A 132 21.31 -10.78 -17.19
C ASN A 132 22.41 -11.59 -16.48
N ASP A 133 22.45 -11.56 -15.14
CA ASP A 133 23.41 -12.33 -14.33
C ASP A 133 23.20 -13.85 -14.47
N LEU A 134 21.97 -14.28 -14.78
CA LEU A 134 21.61 -15.66 -15.07
C LEU A 134 21.77 -16.05 -16.55
N ASN A 135 22.40 -15.19 -17.37
CA ASN A 135 22.68 -15.38 -18.79
C ASN A 135 21.44 -15.53 -19.69
N VAL A 136 20.33 -14.87 -19.36
CA VAL A 136 19.13 -14.82 -20.20
C VAL A 136 19.31 -13.85 -21.38
N THR A 137 18.88 -14.27 -22.56
CA THR A 137 18.91 -13.49 -23.80
C THR A 137 18.28 -12.11 -23.63
N LYS A 138 18.99 -11.05 -23.99
CA LYS A 138 18.55 -9.65 -23.86
C LYS A 138 17.16 -9.38 -24.44
N ASN A 139 16.83 -9.99 -25.59
CA ASN A 139 15.52 -9.81 -26.23
C ASN A 139 14.35 -10.44 -25.45
N GLN A 140 14.63 -11.39 -24.55
CA GLN A 140 13.60 -12.12 -23.81
C GLN A 140 13.31 -11.52 -22.42
N ARG A 141 14.23 -10.70 -21.88
CA ARG A 141 14.12 -10.18 -20.51
C ARG A 141 12.96 -9.20 -20.33
N ILE A 142 12.60 -8.47 -21.38
CA ILE A 142 11.43 -7.58 -21.39
C ILE A 142 10.12 -8.32 -21.07
N TYR A 143 10.00 -9.59 -21.46
CA TYR A 143 8.80 -10.38 -21.21
C TYR A 143 8.57 -10.67 -19.72
N ILE A 144 9.62 -10.63 -18.89
CA ILE A 144 9.52 -10.88 -17.45
C ILE A 144 8.70 -9.77 -16.78
N VAL A 145 9.03 -8.50 -17.01
CA VAL A 145 8.29 -7.38 -16.41
C VAL A 145 6.89 -7.25 -17.03
N MET A 146 6.75 -7.51 -18.33
CA MET A 146 5.45 -7.54 -18.98
C MET A 146 4.52 -8.58 -18.34
N SER A 147 5.04 -9.77 -17.99
CA SER A 147 4.22 -10.79 -17.33
C SER A 147 3.81 -10.40 -15.91
N VAL A 148 4.67 -9.68 -15.16
CA VAL A 148 4.29 -9.08 -13.86
C VAL A 148 3.13 -8.10 -14.04
N GLY A 149 3.20 -7.20 -15.04
CA GLY A 149 2.16 -6.22 -15.30
C GLY A 149 0.82 -6.86 -15.65
N LEU A 150 0.84 -7.84 -16.57
CA LEU A 150 -0.38 -8.52 -17.01
C LEU A 150 -1.03 -9.32 -15.86
N SER A 151 -0.24 -10.10 -15.13
CA SER A 151 -0.73 -10.89 -13.99
C SER A 151 -1.27 -10.02 -12.86
N SER A 152 -0.66 -8.84 -12.62
CA SER A 152 -1.14 -7.87 -11.64
C SER A 152 -2.54 -7.35 -11.94
N ILE A 153 -2.87 -7.12 -13.21
CA ILE A 153 -4.23 -6.73 -13.61
C ILE A 153 -5.24 -7.80 -13.19
N PHE A 154 -4.98 -9.06 -13.50
CA PHE A 154 -5.86 -10.17 -13.10
C PHE A 154 -5.94 -10.32 -11.59
N GLY A 155 -4.82 -10.18 -10.88
CA GLY A 155 -4.78 -10.19 -9.43
C GLY A 155 -5.67 -9.11 -8.83
N ARG A 156 -5.54 -7.87 -9.30
CA ARG A 156 -6.35 -6.73 -8.85
C ARG A 156 -7.86 -6.97 -9.05
N LEU A 157 -8.25 -7.50 -10.22
CA LEU A 157 -9.65 -7.79 -10.53
C LEU A 157 -10.23 -8.89 -9.63
N ILE A 158 -9.50 -10.01 -9.49
CA ILE A 158 -9.96 -11.17 -8.73
C ILE A 158 -10.05 -10.84 -7.24
N PHE A 159 -8.98 -10.28 -6.66
CA PHE A 159 -8.96 -9.96 -5.22
C PHE A 159 -9.83 -8.74 -4.89
N GLY A 160 -10.03 -7.81 -5.82
CA GLY A 160 -11.05 -6.76 -5.69
C GLY A 160 -12.45 -7.36 -5.55
N TYR A 161 -12.83 -8.22 -6.50
CA TYR A 161 -14.12 -8.90 -6.46
C TYR A 161 -14.32 -9.79 -5.21
N ILE A 162 -13.28 -10.52 -4.79
CA ILE A 162 -13.34 -11.35 -3.58
C ILE A 162 -13.43 -10.47 -2.32
N GLY A 163 -12.73 -9.33 -2.28
CA GLY A 163 -12.72 -8.39 -1.15
C GLY A 163 -14.09 -7.75 -0.87
N ASP A 164 -14.94 -7.64 -1.89
CA ASP A 164 -16.30 -7.09 -1.76
C ASP A 164 -17.29 -8.08 -1.14
N ARG A 165 -16.96 -9.37 -1.06
CA ARG A 165 -17.83 -10.39 -0.46
C ARG A 165 -17.82 -10.29 1.08
N LYS A 166 -19.01 -10.09 1.67
CA LYS A 166 -19.21 -9.98 3.13
C LYS A 166 -18.72 -11.18 3.93
N SER A 167 -18.65 -12.37 3.32
CA SER A 167 -18.25 -13.61 3.99
C SER A 167 -16.74 -13.78 4.15
N MET A 168 -15.93 -12.87 3.61
CA MET A 168 -14.48 -13.07 3.52
C MET A 168 -13.72 -12.10 4.43
N ASN A 169 -12.77 -12.63 5.19
CA ASN A 169 -11.89 -11.81 6.01
C ASN A 169 -10.83 -11.12 5.11
N ARG A 170 -11.08 -9.85 4.80
CA ARG A 170 -10.23 -9.01 3.94
C ARG A 170 -8.79 -8.92 4.43
N LEU A 171 -8.60 -8.83 5.75
CA LEU A 171 -7.28 -8.81 6.37
C LEU A 171 -6.54 -10.14 6.14
N PHE A 172 -7.21 -11.28 6.29
CA PHE A 172 -6.59 -12.58 6.05
C PHE A 172 -6.18 -12.79 4.59
N LEU A 173 -7.02 -12.34 3.64
CA LEU A 173 -6.64 -12.32 2.22
C LEU A 173 -5.39 -11.47 1.99
N PHE A 174 -5.33 -10.28 2.58
CA PHE A 174 -4.17 -9.40 2.47
C PHE A 174 -2.90 -10.08 2.98
N ILE A 175 -2.99 -10.78 4.11
CA ILE A 175 -1.86 -11.52 4.70
C ILE A 175 -1.38 -12.63 3.77
N ILE A 176 -2.29 -13.48 3.29
CA ILE A 176 -1.94 -14.59 2.39
C ILE A 176 -1.27 -14.07 1.11
N THR A 177 -1.89 -13.06 0.48
CA THR A 177 -1.36 -12.48 -0.76
C THR A 177 0.01 -11.82 -0.56
N SER A 178 0.23 -11.18 0.59
CA SER A 178 1.52 -10.59 0.96
C SER A 178 2.59 -11.65 1.21
N ILE A 179 2.26 -12.75 1.90
CA ILE A 179 3.21 -13.84 2.17
C ILE A 179 3.59 -14.54 0.87
N ILE A 180 2.62 -14.87 0.01
CA ILE A 180 2.90 -15.56 -1.26
C ILE A 180 3.75 -14.68 -2.18
N SER A 181 3.47 -13.38 -2.27
CA SER A 181 4.31 -12.47 -3.06
C SER A 181 5.74 -12.33 -2.50
N GLY A 182 5.90 -12.31 -1.18
CA GLY A 182 7.22 -12.34 -0.53
C GLY A 182 7.99 -13.63 -0.83
N VAL A 183 7.35 -14.80 -0.70
CA VAL A 183 7.96 -16.09 -1.04
C VAL A 183 8.30 -16.18 -2.52
N ALA A 184 7.43 -15.72 -3.41
CA ALA A 184 7.71 -15.67 -4.85
C ALA A 184 8.97 -14.84 -5.16
N THR A 185 9.18 -13.75 -4.42
CA THR A 185 10.38 -12.91 -4.53
C THR A 185 11.64 -13.66 -4.10
N MET A 186 11.57 -14.46 -3.04
CA MET A 186 12.71 -15.25 -2.56
C MET A 186 13.14 -16.34 -3.54
N VAL A 187 12.20 -16.92 -4.29
CA VAL A 187 12.47 -18.01 -5.23
C VAL A 187 12.96 -17.50 -6.59
N ALA A 188 12.73 -16.22 -6.92
CA ALA A 188 13.08 -15.65 -8.22
C ALA A 188 14.55 -15.86 -8.66
N PRO A 189 15.58 -15.73 -7.79
CA PRO A 189 16.97 -15.97 -8.19
C PRO A 189 17.32 -17.43 -8.50
N LEU A 190 16.48 -18.38 -8.09
CA LEU A 190 16.71 -19.82 -8.31
C LEU A 190 16.28 -20.30 -9.71
N SER A 191 15.84 -19.38 -10.57
CA SER A 191 15.28 -19.66 -11.89
C SER A 191 16.32 -20.10 -12.95
N GLY A 192 17.62 -19.97 -12.67
CA GLY A 192 18.69 -20.36 -13.59
C GLY A 192 18.59 -19.64 -14.95
N SER A 193 19.09 -20.23 -16.03
CA SER A 193 19.03 -19.58 -17.36
C SER A 193 17.68 -19.74 -18.10
N SER A 194 16.66 -20.33 -17.45
CA SER A 194 15.37 -20.60 -18.10
C SER A 194 14.43 -19.40 -18.03
N ILE A 195 14.02 -18.90 -19.19
CA ILE A 195 13.05 -17.80 -19.30
C ILE A 195 11.66 -18.20 -18.77
N PHE A 196 11.24 -19.45 -18.97
CA PHE A 196 9.93 -19.92 -18.53
C PHE A 196 9.79 -19.88 -17.00
N LEU A 197 10.87 -20.19 -16.27
CA LEU A 197 10.88 -20.10 -14.83
C LEU A 197 10.80 -18.64 -14.36
N HIS A 198 11.57 -17.75 -14.99
CA HIS A 198 11.48 -16.30 -14.70
C HIS A 198 10.07 -15.75 -14.90
N ILE A 199 9.43 -16.08 -16.02
CA ILE A 199 8.04 -15.66 -16.31
C ILE A 199 7.06 -16.27 -15.29
N GLY A 200 7.27 -17.53 -14.89
CA GLY A 200 6.44 -18.21 -13.91
C GLY A 200 6.44 -17.51 -12.54
N TYR A 201 7.62 -17.28 -11.95
CA TYR A 201 7.72 -16.60 -10.66
C TYR A 201 7.32 -15.12 -10.75
N ALA A 202 7.64 -14.44 -11.85
CA ALA A 202 7.23 -13.06 -12.10
C ALA A 202 5.70 -12.92 -12.18
N SER A 203 5.03 -13.86 -12.86
CA SER A 203 3.57 -13.88 -12.96
C SER A 203 2.92 -14.20 -11.61
N LEU A 204 3.52 -15.11 -10.82
CA LEU A 204 3.05 -15.42 -9.48
C LEU A 204 3.17 -14.18 -8.58
N PHE A 205 4.33 -13.53 -8.58
CA PHE A 205 4.53 -12.28 -7.86
C PHE A 205 3.52 -11.22 -8.29
N GLY A 206 3.39 -10.95 -9.59
CA GLY A 206 2.49 -9.92 -10.10
C GLY A 206 1.03 -10.15 -9.71
N PHE A 207 0.55 -11.40 -9.81
CA PHE A 207 -0.82 -11.75 -9.42
C PHE A 207 -1.11 -11.46 -7.94
N PHE A 208 -0.25 -11.94 -7.04
CA PHE A 208 -0.45 -11.79 -5.60
C PHE A 208 -0.12 -10.37 -5.11
N SER A 209 0.87 -9.72 -5.71
CA SER A 209 1.22 -8.34 -5.39
C SER A 209 0.12 -7.38 -5.84
N GLY A 210 -0.47 -7.59 -7.02
CA GLY A 210 -1.64 -6.86 -7.51
C GLY A 210 -2.83 -6.97 -6.56
N GLY A 211 -3.13 -8.20 -6.11
CA GLY A 211 -4.18 -8.42 -5.09
C GLY A 211 -3.91 -7.71 -3.77
N SER A 212 -2.66 -7.76 -3.29
CA SER A 212 -2.24 -7.08 -2.05
C SER A 212 -2.39 -5.57 -2.16
N VAL A 213 -2.08 -4.96 -3.32
CA VAL A 213 -2.26 -3.52 -3.55
C VAL A 213 -3.74 -3.14 -3.49
N THR A 214 -4.63 -3.88 -4.18
CA THR A 214 -6.07 -3.61 -4.12
C THR A 214 -6.63 -3.72 -2.69
N LEU A 215 -6.23 -4.76 -1.95
CA LEU A 215 -6.69 -5.00 -0.59
C LEU A 215 -6.14 -3.97 0.40
N THR A 216 -5.09 -3.21 0.07
CA THR A 216 -4.48 -2.21 0.97
C THR A 216 -5.50 -1.14 1.38
N ALA A 217 -6.20 -0.54 0.41
CA ALA A 217 -7.20 0.49 0.70
C ALA A 217 -8.43 -0.09 1.41
N ILE A 218 -8.82 -1.32 1.06
CA ILE A 218 -9.98 -2.00 1.64
C ILE A 218 -9.73 -2.29 3.13
N VAL A 219 -8.60 -2.91 3.46
CA VAL A 219 -8.21 -3.20 4.85
C VAL A 219 -8.01 -1.90 5.64
N LEU A 220 -7.50 -0.85 5.00
CA LEU A 220 -7.36 0.44 5.66
C LEU A 220 -8.72 1.00 6.11
N VAL A 221 -9.74 0.96 5.24
CA VAL A 221 -11.12 1.35 5.59
C VAL A 221 -11.62 0.54 6.77
N ASP A 222 -11.37 -0.77 6.82
CA ASP A 222 -11.79 -1.63 7.92
C ASP A 222 -11.12 -1.26 9.27
N ILE A 223 -9.92 -0.68 9.25
CA ILE A 223 -9.16 -0.30 10.46
C ILE A 223 -9.55 1.08 10.98
N VAL A 224 -9.65 2.08 10.09
CA VAL A 224 -9.82 3.51 10.48
C VAL A 224 -11.23 4.04 10.26
N GLY A 225 -12.05 3.32 9.49
CA GLY A 225 -13.36 3.76 9.05
C GLY A 225 -13.31 4.66 7.82
N ILE A 226 -14.40 4.69 7.06
CA ILE A 226 -14.49 5.44 5.79
C ILE A 226 -14.37 6.95 5.97
N SER A 227 -14.77 7.48 7.14
CA SER A 227 -14.74 8.91 7.44
C SER A 227 -13.34 9.50 7.53
N LYS A 228 -12.35 8.68 7.91
CA LYS A 228 -10.93 9.08 8.03
C LYS A 228 -10.05 8.44 6.96
N LEU A 229 -10.65 7.88 5.91
CA LEU A 229 -9.94 7.14 4.87
C LEU A 229 -8.90 8.01 4.16
N SER A 230 -9.27 9.20 3.69
CA SER A 230 -8.36 10.08 2.95
C SER A 230 -7.14 10.48 3.79
N ASP A 231 -7.35 10.86 5.05
CA ASP A 231 -6.27 11.25 5.97
C ASP A 231 -5.34 10.07 6.25
N ALA A 232 -5.91 8.89 6.54
CA ALA A 232 -5.16 7.68 6.82
C ALA A 232 -4.40 7.15 5.59
N PHE A 233 -5.02 7.24 4.42
CA PHE A 233 -4.40 6.82 3.17
C PHE A 233 -3.27 7.78 2.78
N GLY A 234 -3.43 9.08 3.03
CA GLY A 234 -2.36 10.07 2.86
C GLY A 234 -1.14 9.75 3.74
N VAL A 235 -1.34 9.50 5.03
CA VAL A 235 -0.26 9.06 5.94
C VAL A 235 0.37 7.76 5.43
N LEU A 236 -0.44 6.77 5.04
CA LEU A 236 0.04 5.50 4.50
C LEU A 236 0.90 5.68 3.24
N LEU A 237 0.51 6.57 2.33
CA LEU A 237 1.27 6.88 1.11
C LEU A 237 2.63 7.50 1.42
N LEU A 238 2.80 8.23 2.52
CA LEU A 238 4.12 8.72 2.94
C LEU A 238 5.04 7.57 3.36
N PHE A 239 4.52 6.58 4.09
CA PHE A 239 5.27 5.36 4.42
C PHE A 239 5.61 4.57 3.15
N ILE A 240 4.67 4.43 2.23
CA ILE A 240 4.89 3.73 0.96
C ILE A 240 5.94 4.46 0.10
N GLY A 241 5.81 5.77 -0.07
CA GLY A 241 6.70 6.60 -0.88
C GLY A 241 8.12 6.67 -0.31
N SER A 242 8.25 6.81 1.01
CA SER A 242 9.57 6.76 1.67
C SER A 242 10.22 5.37 1.56
N ALA A 243 9.45 4.29 1.71
CA ALA A 243 9.95 2.94 1.48
C ALA A 243 10.38 2.73 0.02
N ALA A 244 9.64 3.26 -0.95
CA ALA A 244 10.01 3.17 -2.36
C ALA A 244 11.31 3.94 -2.69
N ALA A 245 11.48 5.12 -2.08
CA ALA A 245 12.69 5.93 -2.22
C ALA A 245 13.93 5.25 -1.64
N LEU A 246 13.80 4.57 -0.50
CA LEU A 246 14.90 3.89 0.19
C LEU A 246 15.16 2.47 -0.34
N GLY A 247 14.12 1.76 -0.77
CA GLY A 247 14.20 0.34 -1.12
C GLY A 247 15.14 0.04 -2.28
N THR A 248 15.05 0.81 -3.36
CA THR A 248 15.89 0.59 -4.55
C THR A 248 17.38 0.84 -4.29
N PRO A 249 17.79 1.96 -3.62
CA PRO A 249 19.18 2.16 -3.25
C PRO A 249 19.72 1.12 -2.27
N ILE A 250 18.92 0.70 -1.27
CA ILE A 250 19.32 -0.37 -0.34
C ILE A 250 19.67 -1.64 -1.11
N VAL A 251 18.83 -2.02 -2.08
CA VAL A 251 19.01 -3.26 -2.84
C VAL A 251 20.16 -3.15 -3.83
N GLY A 252 20.34 -1.99 -4.47
CA GLY A 252 21.52 -1.69 -5.27
C GLY A 252 22.81 -1.81 -4.45
N GLY A 253 22.84 -1.19 -3.27
CA GLY A 253 23.97 -1.24 -2.35
C GLY A 253 24.24 -2.66 -1.80
N LEU A 254 23.19 -3.43 -1.49
CA LEU A 254 23.34 -4.84 -1.12
C LEU A 254 23.97 -5.64 -2.27
N ARG A 255 23.47 -5.46 -3.50
CA ARG A 255 24.03 -6.15 -4.68
C ARG A 255 25.50 -5.79 -4.90
N ASP A 256 25.87 -4.53 -4.72
CA ASP A 256 27.26 -4.09 -4.86
C ASP A 256 28.15 -4.66 -3.74
N ALA A 257 27.65 -4.75 -2.50
CA ALA A 257 28.37 -5.40 -1.39
C ALA A 257 28.56 -6.91 -1.61
N PHE A 258 27.60 -7.58 -2.26
CA PHE A 258 27.67 -9.00 -2.59
C PHE A 258 28.23 -9.29 -3.99
N ALA A 259 28.80 -8.31 -4.68
CA ALA A 259 29.30 -8.46 -6.05
C ALA A 259 30.39 -9.52 -6.22
N HIS A 260 31.12 -9.85 -5.15
CA HIS A 260 32.18 -10.86 -5.15
C HIS A 260 31.68 -12.31 -5.02
N PHE A 261 30.40 -12.53 -4.69
CA PHE A 261 29.83 -13.85 -4.50
C PHE A 261 29.23 -14.41 -5.81
N PRO A 262 29.17 -15.74 -5.97
CA PRO A 262 28.39 -16.34 -7.04
C PRO A 262 26.91 -15.96 -6.85
N GLN A 263 26.31 -15.32 -7.88
CA GLN A 263 24.96 -14.75 -7.88
C GLN A 263 24.77 -13.52 -6.96
N PRO A 264 25.21 -12.32 -7.38
CA PRO A 264 25.13 -11.08 -6.58
C PRO A 264 23.71 -10.71 -6.13
N PHE A 265 22.68 -11.14 -6.86
CA PHE A 265 21.28 -10.84 -6.55
C PHE A 265 20.59 -11.84 -5.62
N LEU A 266 21.22 -12.98 -5.30
CA LEU A 266 20.58 -13.98 -4.44
C LEU A 266 20.26 -13.42 -3.05
N TRP A 267 21.25 -12.84 -2.37
CA TRP A 267 21.08 -12.27 -1.03
C TRP A 267 20.11 -11.07 -0.99
N PRO A 268 20.21 -10.07 -1.89
CA PRO A 268 19.25 -8.97 -1.92
C PRO A 268 17.79 -9.45 -2.04
N TYR A 269 17.50 -10.40 -2.93
CA TYR A 269 16.14 -10.93 -3.14
C TYR A 269 15.65 -11.73 -1.94
N LEU A 270 16.51 -12.51 -1.28
CA LEU A 270 16.16 -13.24 -0.06
C LEU A 270 15.83 -12.31 1.11
N ILE A 271 16.65 -11.27 1.33
CA ILE A 271 16.44 -10.28 2.40
C ILE A 271 15.11 -9.55 2.18
N VAL A 272 14.90 -9.05 0.97
CA VAL A 272 13.70 -8.31 0.58
C VAL A 272 12.43 -9.18 0.64
N GLY A 273 12.50 -10.40 0.13
CA GLY A 273 11.40 -11.35 0.21
C GLY A 273 11.06 -11.70 1.67
N SER A 274 12.08 -11.88 2.52
CA SER A 274 11.90 -12.11 3.95
C SER A 274 11.25 -10.93 4.65
N CYS A 275 11.68 -9.69 4.36
CA CYS A 275 11.04 -8.47 4.89
C CYS A 275 9.55 -8.39 4.50
N THR A 276 9.21 -8.81 3.28
CA THR A 276 7.82 -8.84 2.79
C THR A 276 7.01 -9.92 3.53
N VAL A 277 7.56 -11.11 3.74
CA VAL A 277 6.90 -12.17 4.52
C VAL A 277 6.69 -11.74 5.96
N VAL A 278 7.71 -11.16 6.60
CA VAL A 278 7.63 -10.61 7.96
C VAL A 278 6.54 -9.55 8.04
N SER A 279 6.42 -8.68 7.04
CA SER A 279 5.34 -7.68 6.99
C SER A 279 3.95 -8.34 7.03
N GLY A 280 3.72 -9.39 6.24
CA GLY A 280 2.47 -10.15 6.27
C GLY A 280 2.21 -10.81 7.63
N ILE A 281 3.25 -11.37 8.26
CA ILE A 281 3.14 -12.02 9.57
C ILE A 281 2.78 -11.01 10.66
N LEU A 282 3.37 -9.81 10.64
CA LEU A 282 3.08 -8.76 11.62
C LEU A 282 1.59 -8.42 11.68
N LEU A 283 0.88 -8.50 10.56
CA LEU A 283 -0.54 -8.18 10.47
C LEU A 283 -1.45 -9.20 11.16
N PHE A 284 -0.97 -10.41 11.49
CA PHE A 284 -1.72 -11.33 12.35
C PHE A 284 -1.95 -10.76 13.76
N ALA A 285 -1.20 -9.75 14.19
CA ALA A 285 -1.42 -9.09 15.48
C ALA A 285 -2.62 -8.12 15.47
N ILE A 286 -3.11 -7.67 14.31
CA ILE A 286 -4.21 -6.69 14.22
C ILE A 286 -5.52 -7.18 14.87
N PRO A 287 -6.01 -8.42 14.63
CA PRO A 287 -7.23 -8.92 15.26
C PRO A 287 -7.14 -8.93 16.79
N PHE A 288 -5.96 -9.21 17.35
CA PHE A 288 -5.73 -9.20 18.80
C PHE A 288 -5.79 -7.78 19.37
N LEU A 289 -5.21 -6.81 18.66
CA LEU A 289 -5.25 -5.40 19.05
C LEU A 289 -6.66 -4.82 18.99
N GLN A 290 -7.44 -5.18 17.96
CA GLN A 290 -8.84 -4.77 17.83
C GLN A 290 -9.72 -5.40 18.93
N ARG A 291 -9.48 -6.67 19.29
CA ARG A 291 -10.20 -7.34 20.38
C ARG A 291 -9.89 -6.74 21.75
N LYS A 292 -8.63 -6.36 22.00
CA LYS A 292 -8.23 -5.70 23.25
C LYS A 292 -8.91 -4.35 23.40
N LYS A 293 -8.87 -3.52 22.36
CA LYS A 293 -9.54 -2.21 22.37
C LYS A 293 -11.05 -2.31 22.62
N SER A 294 -11.73 -3.25 21.96
CA SER A 294 -13.16 -3.48 22.21
C SER A 294 -13.44 -3.94 23.64
N SER A 295 -12.53 -4.72 24.26
CA SER A 295 -12.68 -5.15 25.66
C SER A 295 -12.47 -3.99 26.63
N ASP A 296 -11.50 -3.12 26.36
CA ASP A 296 -11.22 -1.92 27.16
C ASP A 296 -12.38 -0.92 27.05
N ASP A 297 -12.90 -0.65 25.85
CA ASP A 297 -14.05 0.25 25.62
C ASP A 297 -15.32 -0.28 26.35
N HIS A 298 -15.58 -1.59 26.32
CA HIS A 298 -16.71 -2.18 27.05
C HIS A 298 -16.54 -2.11 28.57
N MET A 299 -15.31 -2.17 29.07
CA MET A 299 -15.00 -2.07 30.49
C MET A 299 -15.14 -0.63 31.00
N GLU A 300 -14.71 0.37 30.22
CA GLU A 300 -14.92 1.80 30.53
C GLU A 300 -16.42 2.16 30.55
N ILE A 301 -17.18 1.78 29.51
CA ILE A 301 -18.64 2.02 29.47
C ILE A 301 -19.34 1.32 30.65
N GLY A 302 -18.89 0.12 31.03
CA GLY A 302 -19.40 -0.60 32.20
C GLY A 302 -19.12 0.13 33.51
N CYS A 303 -17.93 0.70 33.67
CA CYS A 303 -17.56 1.50 34.85
C CYS A 303 -18.35 2.81 34.91
N ASP A 304 -18.46 3.55 33.80
CA ASP A 304 -19.22 4.80 33.73
C ASP A 304 -20.72 4.60 34.04
N ALA A 305 -21.29 3.50 33.53
CA ALA A 305 -22.66 3.10 33.85
C ALA A 305 -22.84 2.69 35.31
N PHE A 306 -21.83 2.04 35.91
CA PHE A 306 -21.83 1.66 37.33
C PHE A 306 -21.72 2.89 38.24
N TYR A 307 -20.79 3.82 37.97
CA TYR A 307 -20.69 5.09 38.69
C TYR A 307 -21.96 5.94 38.58
N SER A 308 -22.56 6.01 37.38
CA SER A 308 -23.83 6.72 37.18
C SER A 308 -25.02 6.09 37.92
N ALA A 309 -24.94 4.79 38.26
CA ALA A 309 -25.97 4.09 39.02
C ALA A 309 -25.78 4.21 40.54
N GLU A 310 -24.55 4.42 41.03
CA GLU A 310 -24.25 4.70 42.45
C GLU A 310 -24.54 6.15 42.85
N ASP A 311 -24.55 7.09 41.90
CA ASP A 311 -24.96 8.49 42.12
C ASP A 311 -26.49 8.71 42.18
N ILE A 312 -27.30 7.63 42.21
CA ILE A 312 -28.74 7.75 42.44
C ILE A 312 -28.94 8.11 43.92
N PRO A 313 -29.51 9.29 44.23
CA PRO A 313 -29.70 9.69 45.62
C PRO A 313 -30.59 8.66 46.32
N SER A 314 -30.10 8.15 47.46
CA SER A 314 -30.86 7.25 48.33
C SER A 314 -32.27 7.78 48.54
N GLN A 315 -33.28 6.91 48.50
CA GLN A 315 -34.71 7.26 48.63
C GLN A 315 -35.06 8.19 49.81
N GLU A 316 -34.20 8.31 50.84
CA GLU A 316 -34.32 9.31 51.93
C GLU A 316 -34.13 10.76 51.49
N GLN A 317 -33.43 11.05 50.39
CA GLN A 317 -33.22 12.42 49.88
C GLN A 317 -34.41 12.93 49.06
N LEU A 318 -35.23 12.02 48.50
CA LEU A 318 -36.39 12.35 47.67
C LEU A 318 -37.68 12.59 48.47
N GLN A 319 -37.71 12.28 49.78
CA GLN A 319 -38.86 12.54 50.66
C GLN A 319 -38.80 13.90 51.39
N LYS A 320 -37.78 14.73 51.13
CA LYS A 320 -37.64 16.08 51.72
C LYS A 320 -38.13 17.23 50.83
N PHE A 321 -38.80 16.92 49.72
CA PHE A 321 -39.48 17.91 48.86
C PHE A 321 -40.96 17.61 48.74
#